data_AF-A0AAD7DRF9-F1
#
_entry.id   AF-A0AAD7DRF9-F1
#
_cell.length_a   1.000
_cell.length_b   1.000
_cell.length_c   1.000
_cell.angle_alpha   90.00
_cell.angle_beta   90.00
_cell.angle_gamma   90.00
#
_symmetry.space_group_name_H-M   'P 1'
#
loop_
_entity.id
_entity.type
_entity.pdbx_description
1 polymer ?
#
loop_
_entity_poly.entity_id
_entity_poly.type
_entity_poly.pdbx_seq_one_letter_code
_entity_poly.pdbx_strand_id
1 'polypeptide(L)' 'MNDLDGPKVADAFYEHLFTHTSPGSVVPDLTKAAEALHVAVLKLRGKSGVGFLRWVPFVHYG' A
#
# COMPACT_ATOMS: atom_id res chain seq x y z
N MET A 1 8.25 -2.88 -12.89
CA MET A 1 6.89 -3.05 -12.34
C MET A 1 6.26 -4.22 -13.07
N ASN A 2 5.63 -5.15 -12.34
CA ASN A 2 4.87 -6.25 -12.93
C ASN A 2 3.39 -5.96 -12.68
N ASP A 3 2.52 -6.15 -13.68
CA ASP A 3 1.07 -5.89 -13.55
C ASP A 3 0.43 -6.68 -12.40
N LEU A 4 1.04 -7.79 -11.99
CA LEU A 4 0.56 -8.61 -10.87
C LEU A 4 0.85 -8.00 -9.48
N ASP A 5 1.69 -6.96 -9.38
CA ASP A 5 2.02 -6.30 -8.12
C ASP A 5 1.09 -5.13 -7.83
N GLY A 6 0.70 -4.38 -8.86
CA GLY A 6 -0.16 -3.20 -8.74
C GLY A 6 -1.43 -3.47 -7.94
N PRO A 7 -2.28 -4.44 -8.34
CA PRO A 7 -3.50 -4.78 -7.60
C PRO A 7 -3.24 -5.19 -6.15
N LYS A 8 -2.17 -5.95 -5.88
CA LYS A 8 -1.84 -6.41 -4.52
C LYS A 8 -1.41 -5.27 -3.60
N VAL A 9 -0.67 -4.30 -4.15
CA VAL A 9 -0.28 -3.09 -3.43
C VAL A 9 -1.49 -2.20 -3.20
N ALA A 10 -2.35 -2.02 -4.21
CA ALA A 10 -3.57 -1.24 -4.09
C ALA A 10 -4.53 -1.80 -3.02
N ASP A 11 -4.76 -3.12 -3.02
CA ASP A 11 -5.59 -3.78 -2.01
C ASP A 11 -5.07 -3.51 -0.60
N ALA A 12 -3.78 -3.77 -0.35
CA ALA A 12 -3.18 -3.54 0.97
C ALA A 12 -3.16 -2.06 1.38
N PHE A 13 -2.98 -1.15 0.43
CA PHE A 13 -2.98 0.28 0.65
C PHE A 13 -4.36 0.78 1.09
N TYR A 14 -5.40 0.46 0.33
CA TYR A 14 -6.77 0.88 0.66
C TYR A 14 -7.28 0.17 1.92
N GLU A 15 -7.00 -1.13 2.09
CA GLU A 15 -7.31 -1.85 3.33
C GLU A 15 -6.77 -1.09 4.56
N HIS A 16 -5.50 -0.65 4.51
CA HIS A 16 -4.90 0.09 5.62
C HIS A 16 -5.54 1.47 5.82
N LEU A 17 -5.79 2.21 4.74
CA LEU A 17 -6.43 3.53 4.79
C LEU A 17 -7.83 3.50 5.40
N PHE A 18 -8.64 2.49 5.04
CA PHE A 18 -10.00 2.36 5.54
C PHE A 18 -10.08 1.76 6.95
N THR A 19 -9.08 1.00 7.38
CA THR A 19 -9.01 0.46 8.75
C THR A 19 -8.76 1.57 9.79
N HIS A 20 -8.07 2.64 9.40
CA HIS A 20 -7.76 3.77 10.29
C HIS A 20 -8.81 4.90 10.23
N THR A 21 -9.90 4.66 9.51
CA THR A 21 -11.02 5.60 9.42
C THR A 21 -11.87 5.57 10.69
N SER A 22 -12.35 6.74 11.10
CA SER A 22 -13.30 6.87 12.21
C SER A 22 -14.56 6.01 11.98
N PRO A 23 -15.09 5.33 13.02
CA PRO A 23 -16.30 4.52 12.89
C PRO A 23 -17.45 5.32 12.27
N GLY A 24 -18.03 4.80 11.18
CA GLY A 24 -19.13 5.44 10.45
C GLY A 24 -18.71 6.46 9.38
N SER A 25 -17.41 6.74 9.23
CA SER A 25 -16.91 7.53 8.10
C SER A 25 -16.68 6.64 6.88
N VAL A 26 -17.15 7.12 5.72
CA VAL A 26 -16.88 6.52 4.40
C VAL A 26 -15.63 7.11 3.74
N VAL A 27 -15.03 8.14 4.36
CA VAL A 27 -13.84 8.82 3.85
C VAL A 27 -12.61 8.25 4.53
N PRO A 28 -11.61 7.76 3.79
CA PRO A 28 -10.36 7.26 4.36
C PRO A 28 -9.55 8.40 5.00
N ASP A 29 -8.83 8.09 6.09
CA ASP A 29 -7.89 9.04 6.69
C ASP A 29 -6.64 9.20 5.80
N LEU A 30 -6.68 10.22 4.92
CA LEU A 30 -5.60 10.48 3.96
C LEU A 30 -4.26 10.86 4.64
N THR A 31 -4.25 11.26 5.92
CA THR A 31 -2.99 11.49 6.66
C THR A 31 -2.16 10.21 6.80
N LYS A 32 -2.80 9.05 6.62
CA LYS A 32 -2.17 7.73 6.67
C LYS A 32 -1.66 7.24 5.32
N ALA A 33 -1.75 8.00 4.23
CA ALA A 33 -1.35 7.54 2.90
C ALA A 33 0.13 7.07 2.83
N ALA A 34 1.06 7.80 3.44
CA ALA A 34 2.47 7.41 3.46
C ALA A 34 2.69 6.08 4.23
N GLU A 35 2.03 5.94 5.37
CA GLU A 35 2.07 4.72 6.20
C GLU A 35 1.43 3.52 5.48
N ALA A 36 0.27 3.73 4.85
CA ALA A 36 -0.43 2.72 4.06
C ALA A 36 0.45 2.19 2.92
N LEU A 37 1.16 3.07 2.20
CA LEU A 37 2.06 2.66 1.13
C LEU A 37 3.25 1.88 1.69
N HIS A 38 3.82 2.33 2.81
CA HIS A 38 4.91 1.63 3.48
C HIS A 38 4.52 0.20 3.85
N VAL A 39 3.34 0.00 4.45
CA VAL A 39 2.81 -1.33 4.80
C VAL A 39 2.59 -2.20 3.56
N ALA A 40 2.00 -1.64 2.50
CA ALA A 40 1.76 -2.37 1.25
C ALA A 40 3.06 -2.82 0.57
N VAL A 41 4.08 -1.95 0.55
CA VAL A 41 5.41 -2.25 0.01
C VAL A 41 6.14 -3.30 0.85
N LEU A 42 6.05 -3.24 2.19
CA LEU A 42 6.60 -4.28 3.07
C LEU A 42 5.96 -5.65 2.80
N LYS A 43 4.63 -5.71 2.65
CA LYS A 43 3.91 -6.95 2.28
C LYS A 43 4.40 -7.51 0.94
N LEU A 44 4.71 -6.67 -0.05
CA LEU A 44 5.24 -7.10 -1.35
C LEU A 44 6.70 -7.57 -1.23
N ARG A 45 7.56 -6.79 -0.57
CA ARG A 45 8.99 -7.09 -0.34
C ARG A 45 9.20 -8.38 0.45
N GLY A 46 8.31 -8.70 1.39
CA GLY A 46 8.39 -9.91 2.21
C GLY A 46 8.13 -11.23 1.47
N LYS A 47 7.66 -11.18 0.21
CA LYS A 47 7.38 -12.38 -0.58
C LYS A 47 8.67 -12.95 -1.19
N SER A 48 8.80 -14.28 -1.19
CA SER A 48 9.92 -14.97 -1.83
C SER A 48 9.99 -14.63 -3.32
N GLY A 49 11.19 -14.38 -3.83
CA GLY A 49 11.43 -14.07 -5.24
C GLY A 49 11.04 -12.66 -5.69
N VAL A 50 10.67 -11.75 -4.77
CA VAL A 50 10.39 -10.35 -5.11
C VAL A 50 11.67 -9.51 -5.00
N GLY A 51 12.29 -9.21 -6.14
CA GLY A 51 13.46 -8.35 -6.22
C GLY A 51 13.16 -6.86 -6.04
N PHE A 52 14.22 -6.07 -5.78
CA PHE A 52 14.20 -4.61 -5.56
C PHE A 52 13.33 -3.84 -6.57
N LEU A 53 13.52 -4.10 -7.87
CA LEU A 53 12.82 -3.40 -8.96
C LEU A 53 11.30 -3.61 -9.00
N ARG A 54 10.77 -4.59 -8.27
CA ARG A 54 9.33 -4.85 -8.22
C ARG A 54 8.60 -3.95 -7.24
N TRP A 55 9.27 -3.49 -6.18
CA TRP A 55 8.62 -2.69 -5.13
C TRP A 55 9.09 -1.24 -5.03
N VAL A 56 10.30 -0.93 -5.52
CA VAL A 56 10.87 0.43 -5.52
C VAL A 56 10.02 1.48 -6.24
N PRO A 57 9.32 1.17 -7.36
CA PRO A 57 8.51 2.16 -8.04
C PRO A 57 7.30 2.66 -7.23
N PHE A 58 6.90 1.95 -6.17
CA PHE A 58 5.81 2.37 -5.30
C PHE A 58 6.32 3.43 -4.34
N VAL A 59 6.13 4.69 -4.72
CA VAL A 59 6.57 5.87 -3.97
C VAL A 59 5.38 6.76 -3.64
N HIS A 60 5.41 7.38 -2.47
CA HIS A 60 4.45 8.39 -2.06
C HIS A 60 5.10 9.76 -2.25
N TYR A 61 4.42 10.65 -2.97
CA TYR A 61 4.73 12.07 -3.04
C TYR A 61 3.59 12.81 -2.36
N GLY A 62 3.91 13.57 -1.32
CA GLY A 62 2.95 14.26 -0.45
C GLY A 62 3.65 15.33 0.36
#